data_AF-A0A553JSZ9-F1
#
_entry.id   AF-A0A553JSZ9-F1
#
_cell.length_a   1.000
_cell.length_b   1.000
_cell.length_c   1.000
_cell.angle_alpha   90.00
_cell.angle_beta   90.00
_cell.angle_gamma   90.00
#
_symmetry.space_group_name_H-M   'P 1'
#
loop_
_entity.id
_entity.type
_entity.pdbx_description
1 polymer ?
#
loop_
_entity_poly.entity_id
_entity_poly.type
_entity_poly.pdbx_seq_one_letter_code
_entity_poly.pdbx_strand_id
1 'polypeptide(L)'
;MSHTYIPLEQYKRKWIFNHKDLPVTEEDKAFIKPLDQKSSMEVWNKWISNKSSHSEQFAKGDWAAKGDAWKETDHWQSAWDSEEPALPELFADFFDWKDEATVYFCYEKYQVIETRWDIFVRNWKCFLFFDDGPLLISPKQKQTAFIHQNGQYQLGNRG
;
A
#
# COMPACT_ATOMS: atom_id res chain seq x y z
N MET A 1 20.11 -2.44 1.75
CA MET A 1 19.98 -3.33 0.58
C MET A 1 19.50 -2.46 -0.57
N SER A 2 20.10 -2.59 -1.76
CA SER A 2 19.60 -1.89 -2.94
C SER A 2 18.46 -2.71 -3.51
N HIS A 3 17.24 -2.19 -3.51
CA HIS A 3 16.13 -2.84 -4.21
C HIS A 3 16.32 -2.72 -5.72
N THR A 4 15.82 -3.73 -6.43
CA THR A 4 15.75 -3.81 -7.88
C THR A 4 14.30 -3.68 -8.32
N TYR A 5 14.10 -3.02 -9.45
CA TYR A 5 12.79 -2.60 -9.94
C TYR A 5 12.55 -3.17 -11.33
N ILE A 6 11.28 -3.34 -11.68
CA ILE A 6 10.85 -3.53 -13.06
C ILE A 6 10.27 -2.22 -13.59
N PRO A 7 10.39 -1.92 -14.89
CA PRO A 7 9.68 -0.80 -15.50
C PRO A 7 8.16 -0.91 -15.24
N LEU A 8 7.49 0.23 -15.02
CA LEU A 8 6.04 0.25 -14.79
C LEU A 8 5.28 -0.38 -15.96
N GLU A 9 5.81 -0.27 -17.17
CA GLU A 9 5.28 -0.84 -18.41
C GLU A 9 5.34 -2.37 -18.44
N GLN A 10 6.22 -2.97 -17.65
CA GLN A 10 6.34 -4.43 -17.48
C GLN A 10 5.54 -4.93 -16.27
N TYR A 11 5.01 -4.03 -15.44
CA TYR A 11 4.19 -4.41 -14.30
C TYR A 11 2.84 -4.98 -14.78
N LYS A 12 2.53 -6.21 -14.34
CA LYS A 12 1.33 -6.95 -14.74
C LYS A 12 0.03 -6.15 -14.52
N ARG A 13 -0.02 -5.35 -13.44
CA ARG A 13 -1.18 -4.55 -13.06
C ARG A 13 -1.06 -3.07 -13.45
N LYS A 14 -0.18 -2.71 -14.39
CA LYS A 14 0.01 -1.31 -14.83
C LYS A 14 -1.25 -0.58 -15.28
N TRP A 15 -2.29 -1.32 -15.66
CA TRP A 15 -3.57 -0.75 -16.08
C TRP A 15 -4.20 0.12 -14.97
N ILE A 16 -3.94 -0.16 -13.69
CA ILE A 16 -4.46 0.64 -12.56
C ILE A 16 -3.92 2.08 -12.54
N PHE A 17 -2.74 2.30 -13.14
CA PHE A 17 -2.11 3.63 -13.27
C PHE A 17 -2.28 4.24 -14.66
N ASN A 18 -2.99 3.56 -15.56
CA ASN A 18 -3.32 4.03 -16.90
C ASN A 18 -4.85 4.09 -17.11
N HIS A 19 -5.61 4.11 -16.02
CA HIS A 19 -7.07 4.23 -16.05
C HIS A 19 -7.46 5.63 -16.53
N LYS A 20 -8.39 5.73 -17.48
CA LYS A 20 -8.73 7.03 -18.10
C LYS A 20 -9.42 7.98 -17.13
N ASP A 21 -10.24 7.44 -16.25
CA ASP A 21 -11.03 8.24 -15.29
C ASP A 21 -10.20 8.67 -14.06
N LEU A 22 -9.05 8.03 -13.84
CA LEU A 22 -8.11 8.37 -12.76
C LEU A 22 -6.69 8.49 -13.35
N PRO A 23 -6.43 9.57 -14.14
CA PRO A 23 -5.17 9.72 -14.83
C PRO A 23 -4.04 10.05 -13.85
N VAL A 24 -3.00 9.21 -13.87
CA VAL A 24 -1.74 9.47 -13.16
C VAL A 24 -0.81 10.25 -14.10
N THR A 25 -0.20 11.33 -13.61
CA THR A 25 0.74 12.14 -14.39
C THR A 25 2.02 11.34 -14.69
N GLU A 26 2.72 11.67 -15.77
CA GLU A 26 4.01 11.02 -16.08
C GLU A 26 5.08 11.30 -15.01
N GLU A 27 5.00 12.46 -14.37
CA GLU A 27 5.84 12.84 -13.23
C GLU A 27 5.59 11.91 -12.03
N ASP A 28 4.33 11.66 -11.67
CA ASP A 28 4.00 10.77 -10.57
C ASP A 28 4.31 9.30 -10.91
N LYS A 29 4.07 8.86 -12.16
CA LYS A 29 4.43 7.51 -12.63
C LYS A 29 5.92 7.20 -12.46
N ALA A 30 6.80 8.18 -12.64
CA ALA A 30 8.24 8.01 -12.43
C ALA A 30 8.61 7.64 -10.98
N PHE A 31 7.73 7.95 -10.01
CA PHE A 31 7.88 7.56 -8.61
C PHE A 31 7.09 6.32 -8.21
N ILE A 32 6.28 5.75 -9.11
CA ILE A 32 5.59 4.47 -8.89
C ILE A 32 6.52 3.37 -9.39
N LYS A 33 7.22 2.71 -8.46
CA LYS A 33 8.31 1.79 -8.76
C LYS A 33 7.97 0.38 -8.31
N PRO A 34 7.37 -0.45 -9.18
CA PRO A 34 7.16 -1.86 -8.90
C PRO A 34 8.51 -2.55 -8.67
N LEU A 35 8.62 -3.21 -7.53
CA LEU A 35 9.79 -4.02 -7.21
C LEU A 35 9.78 -5.28 -8.09
N ASP A 36 10.97 -5.80 -8.42
CA ASP A 36 11.04 -7.15 -8.96
C ASP A 36 10.61 -8.19 -7.90
N GLN A 37 10.44 -9.45 -8.32
CA GLN A 37 9.97 -10.51 -7.41
C GLN A 37 10.90 -10.73 -6.22
N LYS A 38 12.22 -10.59 -6.42
CA LYS A 38 13.22 -10.80 -5.36
C LYS A 38 13.12 -9.69 -4.31
N SER A 39 13.12 -8.44 -4.75
CA SER A 39 13.02 -7.27 -3.89
C SER A 39 11.66 -7.18 -3.18
N SER A 40 10.57 -7.51 -3.88
CA SER A 40 9.23 -7.63 -3.26
C SER A 40 9.26 -8.63 -2.11
N MET A 41 9.82 -9.81 -2.35
CA MET A 41 9.92 -10.87 -1.35
C MET A 41 10.79 -10.45 -0.16
N GLU A 42 11.90 -9.75 -0.40
CA GLU A 42 12.77 -9.22 0.67
C GLU A 42 12.03 -8.19 1.53
N VAL A 43 11.29 -7.26 0.92
CA VAL A 43 10.48 -6.27 1.64
C VAL A 43 9.38 -6.96 2.46
N TRP A 44 8.64 -7.88 1.85
CA TRP A 44 7.57 -8.61 2.50
C TRP A 44 8.07 -9.45 3.68
N ASN A 45 9.11 -10.26 3.48
CA ASN A 45 9.69 -11.09 4.54
C ASN A 45 10.23 -10.27 5.71
N LYS A 46 10.74 -9.07 5.42
CA LYS A 46 11.31 -8.19 6.44
C LYS A 46 10.26 -7.48 7.27
N TRP A 47 9.19 -6.99 6.63
CA TRP A 47 8.26 -6.04 7.28
C TRP A 47 6.85 -6.57 7.47
N ILE A 48 6.42 -7.57 6.70
CA ILE A 48 5.06 -8.10 6.72
C ILE A 48 5.04 -9.49 7.36
N SER A 49 5.58 -10.48 6.67
CA SER A 49 5.60 -11.88 7.14
C SER A 49 6.66 -12.70 6.43
N ASN A 50 7.37 -13.55 7.16
CA ASN A 50 8.27 -14.54 6.56
C ASN A 50 7.59 -15.90 6.30
N LYS A 51 6.32 -16.08 6.70
CA LYS A 51 5.57 -17.35 6.60
C LYS A 51 4.42 -17.27 5.60
N SER A 52 3.69 -16.17 5.59
CA SER A 52 2.52 -15.95 4.74
C SER A 52 2.93 -15.27 3.45
N SER A 53 2.21 -15.55 2.36
CA SER A 53 2.47 -14.96 1.04
C SER A 53 1.46 -13.88 0.64
N HIS A 54 0.29 -13.87 1.27
CA HIS A 54 -0.75 -12.86 1.12
C HIS A 54 -1.53 -12.72 2.45
N SER A 55 -2.36 -11.70 2.53
CA SER A 55 -3.07 -11.27 3.74
C SER A 55 -3.98 -12.35 4.36
N GLU A 56 -4.73 -13.08 3.54
CA GLU A 56 -5.64 -14.15 4.01
C GLU A 56 -4.89 -15.32 4.69
N GLN A 57 -3.58 -15.44 4.47
CA GLN A 57 -2.74 -16.47 5.10
C GLN A 57 -2.15 -16.02 6.44
N PHE A 58 -2.42 -14.80 6.92
CA PHE A 58 -1.88 -14.36 8.20
C PHE A 58 -2.34 -15.24 9.35
N ALA A 59 -1.39 -15.69 10.16
CA ALA A 59 -1.60 -16.56 11.29
C ALA A 59 -1.06 -15.91 12.58
N LYS A 60 -1.20 -16.59 13.72
CA LYS A 60 -0.78 -16.07 15.05
C LYS A 60 0.69 -15.58 15.14
N GLY A 61 1.55 -15.99 14.21
CA GLY A 61 2.95 -15.55 14.14
C GLY A 61 3.14 -14.19 13.45
N ASP A 62 2.16 -13.73 12.68
CA ASP A 62 2.21 -12.50 11.92
C ASP A 62 1.65 -11.36 12.75
N TRP A 63 2.35 -10.21 12.77
CA TRP A 63 1.91 -9.08 13.56
C TRP A 63 0.56 -8.54 13.09
N ALA A 64 0.28 -8.62 11.79
CA ALA A 64 -0.97 -8.17 11.18
C ALA A 64 -2.20 -8.98 11.65
N ALA A 65 -2.00 -10.23 12.12
CA ALA A 65 -3.06 -11.06 12.68
C ALA A 65 -3.37 -10.75 14.16
N LYS A 66 -2.59 -9.88 14.81
CA LYS A 66 -2.77 -9.55 16.22
C LYS A 66 -3.68 -8.34 16.36
N GLY A 67 -4.72 -8.46 17.18
CA GLY A 67 -5.70 -7.38 17.38
C GLY A 67 -5.10 -6.10 17.98
N ASP A 68 -3.99 -6.19 18.71
CA ASP A 68 -3.28 -5.05 19.30
C ASP A 68 -2.43 -4.25 18.29
N ALA A 69 -2.24 -4.76 17.08
CA ALA A 69 -1.59 -4.02 16.01
C ALA A 69 -2.47 -2.88 15.48
N TRP A 70 -3.80 -3.00 15.60
CA TRP A 70 -4.78 -2.10 14.98
C TRP A 70 -5.45 -1.21 16.02
N LYS A 71 -5.62 0.07 15.68
CA LYS A 71 -6.16 1.11 16.58
C LYS A 71 -7.47 1.67 16.06
N GLU A 72 -7.51 2.00 14.77
CA GLU A 72 -8.66 2.63 14.14
C GLU A 72 -9.17 1.74 13.00
N THR A 73 -10.47 1.83 12.72
CA THR A 73 -11.10 1.15 11.58
C THR A 73 -12.17 2.06 11.00
N ASP A 74 -12.14 2.23 9.68
CA ASP A 74 -13.13 3.03 8.95
C ASP A 74 -13.20 2.58 7.49
N HIS A 75 -13.98 3.26 6.66
CA HIS A 75 -14.30 2.87 5.30
C HIS A 75 -13.57 3.75 4.27
N TRP A 76 -12.90 3.12 3.31
CA TRP A 76 -12.30 3.84 2.18
C TRP A 76 -13.27 3.93 0.99
N GLN A 77 -14.21 3.00 0.88
CA GLN A 77 -15.02 2.82 -0.33
C GLN A 77 -15.88 4.04 -0.67
N SER A 78 -16.52 4.65 0.31
CA SER A 78 -17.33 5.86 0.09
C SER A 78 -16.52 7.05 -0.43
N ALA A 79 -15.31 7.25 0.10
CA ALA A 79 -14.39 8.28 -0.41
C ALA A 79 -13.88 7.92 -1.82
N TRP A 80 -13.67 6.64 -2.09
CA TRP A 80 -13.21 6.16 -3.39
C TRP A 80 -14.26 6.40 -4.49
N ASP A 81 -15.53 6.07 -4.21
CA ASP A 81 -16.68 6.26 -5.11
C ASP A 81 -17.03 7.74 -5.34
N SER A 82 -16.57 8.64 -4.49
CA SER A 82 -16.83 10.08 -4.62
C SER A 82 -15.97 10.73 -5.72
N GLU A 83 -16.31 11.95 -6.13
CA GLU A 83 -15.48 12.76 -7.03
C GLU A 83 -14.30 13.44 -6.32
N GLU A 84 -14.27 13.43 -4.98
CA GLU A 84 -13.21 14.07 -4.20
C GLU A 84 -11.90 13.26 -4.33
N PRO A 85 -10.77 13.89 -4.67
CA PRO A 85 -9.48 13.21 -4.80
C PRO A 85 -8.84 12.91 -3.43
N ALA A 86 -9.31 13.55 -2.36
CA ALA A 86 -8.72 13.43 -1.03
C ALA A 86 -8.85 12.01 -0.45
N LEU A 87 -7.87 11.63 0.39
CA LEU A 87 -7.98 10.45 1.24
C LEU A 87 -9.11 10.65 2.28
N PRO A 88 -9.69 9.57 2.82
CA PRO A 88 -10.53 9.65 4.02
C PRO A 88 -9.82 10.40 5.14
N GLU A 89 -10.54 11.28 5.84
CA GLU A 89 -9.99 12.17 6.88
C GLU A 89 -9.21 11.40 7.95
N LEU A 90 -9.80 10.32 8.49
CA LEU A 90 -9.14 9.47 9.49
C LEU A 90 -7.86 8.81 8.95
N PHE A 91 -7.83 8.45 7.66
CA PHE A 91 -6.63 7.91 7.04
C PHE A 91 -5.54 8.98 6.96
N ALA A 92 -5.88 10.18 6.48
CA ALA A 92 -4.94 11.29 6.35
C ALA A 92 -4.36 11.72 7.71
N ASP A 93 -5.21 11.85 8.73
CA ASP A 93 -4.82 12.33 10.06
C ASP A 93 -3.95 11.33 10.84
N PHE A 94 -4.08 10.04 10.55
CA PHE A 94 -3.31 9.00 11.24
C PHE A 94 -1.83 9.00 10.86
N PHE A 95 -1.49 9.40 9.62
CA PHE A 95 -0.13 9.38 9.10
C PHE A 95 0.51 10.77 9.18
N ASP A 96 1.52 10.92 10.04
CA ASP A 96 2.36 12.12 10.16
C ASP A 96 3.61 12.06 9.25
N TRP A 97 3.49 11.34 8.14
CA TRP A 97 4.61 11.10 7.23
C TRP A 97 4.91 12.33 6.39
N LYS A 98 6.20 12.62 6.20
CA LYS A 98 6.63 13.65 5.25
C LYS A 98 6.31 13.22 3.83
N ASP A 99 6.02 14.18 2.96
CA ASP A 99 5.72 13.96 1.54
C ASP A 99 6.75 13.06 0.85
N GLU A 100 8.04 13.30 1.08
CA GLU A 100 9.14 12.54 0.48
C GLU A 100 9.40 11.18 1.13
N ALA A 101 8.64 10.79 2.16
CA ALA A 101 8.82 9.52 2.84
C ALA A 101 8.60 8.35 1.87
N THR A 102 9.56 7.43 1.81
CA THR A 102 9.38 6.17 1.09
C THR A 102 8.28 5.35 1.76
N VAL A 103 7.37 4.85 0.94
CA VAL A 103 6.30 3.94 1.34
C VAL A 103 6.28 2.72 0.43
N TYR A 104 5.84 1.59 0.97
CA TYR A 104 5.60 0.37 0.23
C TYR A 104 4.12 0.03 0.29
N PHE A 105 3.53 -0.17 -0.88
CA PHE A 105 2.20 -0.75 -1.03
C PHE A 105 2.35 -2.22 -1.38
N CYS A 106 2.05 -3.08 -0.42
CA CYS A 106 2.33 -4.51 -0.45
C CYS A 106 1.03 -5.27 -0.71
N TYR A 107 0.74 -5.61 -1.97
CA TYR A 107 -0.41 -6.44 -2.32
C TYR A 107 -0.21 -7.89 -1.85
N GLU A 108 0.97 -8.44 -2.11
CA GLU A 108 1.37 -9.80 -1.71
C GLU A 108 2.90 -9.92 -1.79
N LYS A 109 3.44 -11.06 -1.35
CA LYS A 109 4.88 -11.31 -1.20
C LYS A 109 5.71 -11.02 -2.45
N TYR A 110 5.17 -11.22 -3.64
CA TYR A 110 5.87 -10.99 -4.90
C TYR A 110 5.35 -9.77 -5.67
N GLN A 111 4.51 -8.95 -5.04
CA GLN A 111 3.92 -7.75 -5.64
C GLN A 111 3.94 -6.60 -4.64
N VAL A 112 5.06 -5.87 -4.65
CA VAL A 112 5.25 -4.66 -3.86
C VAL A 112 5.57 -3.49 -4.77
N ILE A 113 4.95 -2.35 -4.52
CA ILE A 113 5.28 -1.09 -5.17
C ILE A 113 5.96 -0.20 -4.15
N GLU A 114 7.14 0.31 -4.49
CA GLU A 114 7.77 1.41 -3.77
C GLU A 114 7.30 2.74 -4.37
N THR A 115 6.95 3.70 -3.52
CA THR A 115 6.69 5.08 -3.94
C THR A 115 6.97 6.07 -2.81
N ARG A 116 6.61 7.33 -3.02
CA ARG A 116 6.61 8.36 -1.96
C ARG A 116 5.22 8.53 -1.37
N TRP A 117 5.16 9.00 -0.14
CA TRP A 117 3.90 9.24 0.55
C TRP A 117 2.99 10.20 -0.21
N ASP A 118 3.50 11.34 -0.67
CA ASP A 118 2.69 12.31 -1.42
C ASP A 118 2.16 11.77 -2.76
N ILE A 119 2.94 10.92 -3.43
CA ILE A 119 2.55 10.24 -4.67
C ILE A 119 1.41 9.26 -4.40
N PHE A 120 1.51 8.50 -3.31
CA PHE A 120 0.42 7.64 -2.86
C PHE A 120 -0.82 8.47 -2.54
N VAL A 121 -0.71 9.54 -1.76
CA VAL A 121 -1.85 10.40 -1.36
C VAL A 121 -2.57 10.97 -2.58
N ARG A 122 -1.85 11.46 -3.59
CA ARG A 122 -2.47 12.01 -4.82
C ARG A 122 -3.15 10.96 -5.69
N ASN A 123 -2.67 9.71 -5.65
CA ASN A 123 -3.08 8.65 -6.57
C ASN A 123 -3.69 7.44 -5.83
N TRP A 124 -4.13 7.60 -4.58
CA TRP A 124 -4.50 6.50 -3.68
C TRP A 124 -5.61 5.62 -4.26
N LYS A 125 -6.57 6.23 -4.97
CA LYS A 125 -7.66 5.52 -5.65
C LYS A 125 -7.13 4.51 -6.67
N CYS A 126 -6.03 4.82 -7.37
CA CYS A 126 -5.40 3.89 -8.32
C CYS A 126 -4.80 2.66 -7.62
N PHE A 127 -4.19 2.83 -6.44
CA PHE A 127 -3.65 1.73 -5.65
C PHE A 127 -4.75 0.79 -5.12
N LEU A 128 -5.96 1.32 -4.93
CA LEU A 128 -7.11 0.55 -4.44
C LEU A 128 -7.95 -0.13 -5.53
N PHE A 129 -7.60 -0.01 -6.81
CA PHE A 129 -8.21 -0.87 -7.85
C PHE A 129 -7.98 -2.36 -7.60
N PHE A 130 -6.98 -2.71 -6.79
CA PHE A 130 -6.74 -4.07 -6.32
C PHE A 130 -6.66 -4.06 -4.79
N ASP A 131 -7.82 -4.08 -4.14
CA ASP A 131 -8.05 -3.97 -2.70
C ASP A 131 -7.98 -5.32 -1.95
N ASP A 132 -7.37 -6.34 -2.57
CA ASP A 132 -7.22 -7.70 -2.03
C ASP A 132 -6.20 -7.80 -0.88
N GLY A 133 -6.50 -7.11 0.21
CA GLY A 133 -5.69 -7.14 1.42
C GLY A 133 -4.33 -6.43 1.37
N PRO A 134 -4.11 -5.33 0.61
CA PRO A 134 -2.80 -4.70 0.60
C PRO A 134 -2.49 -4.04 1.95
N LEU A 135 -1.21 -4.08 2.32
CA LEU A 135 -0.68 -3.30 3.45
C LEU A 135 0.14 -2.12 2.94
N LEU A 136 -0.10 -0.95 3.53
CA LEU A 136 0.70 0.25 3.34
C LEU A 136 1.64 0.43 4.53
N ILE A 137 2.94 0.46 4.28
CA ILE A 137 3.97 0.65 5.31
C ILE A 137 5.01 1.69 4.87
N SER A 138 5.71 2.29 5.81
CA SER A 138 6.98 2.97 5.56
C SER A 138 8.11 2.26 6.30
N PRO A 139 9.31 2.06 5.73
CA PRO A 139 10.41 1.38 6.42
C PRO A 139 10.89 2.12 7.67
N LYS A 140 10.70 3.45 7.76
CA LYS A 140 11.14 4.26 8.90
C LYS A 140 10.06 4.47 9.98
N GLN A 141 8.79 4.22 9.67
CA GLN A 141 7.67 4.56 10.55
C GLN A 141 6.86 3.34 10.95
N LYS A 142 6.38 3.32 12.21
CA LYS A 142 5.57 2.20 12.71
C LYS A 142 4.14 2.22 12.20
N GLN A 143 3.59 3.38 11.84
CA GLN A 143 2.23 3.43 11.30
C GLN A 143 2.10 2.52 10.08
N THR A 144 0.91 1.96 9.91
CA THR A 144 0.58 1.08 8.79
C THR A 144 -0.93 1.12 8.56
N ALA A 145 -1.33 0.90 7.31
CA ALA A 145 -2.73 0.62 6.99
C ALA A 145 -2.85 -0.81 6.45
N PHE A 146 -3.98 -1.45 6.70
CA PHE A 146 -4.38 -2.70 6.09
C PHE A 146 -5.76 -2.50 5.47
N ILE A 147 -5.83 -2.63 4.15
CA ILE A 147 -7.01 -2.37 3.35
C ILE A 147 -7.70 -3.70 3.08
N HIS A 148 -9.01 -3.74 3.25
CA HIS A 148 -9.84 -4.92 3.09
C HIS A 148 -10.82 -4.76 1.91
N GLN A 149 -11.09 -5.86 1.22
CA GLN A 149 -12.03 -5.91 0.08
C GLN A 149 -13.48 -5.59 0.45
N ASN A 150 -13.82 -5.60 1.74
CA ASN A 150 -15.15 -5.25 2.23
C ASN A 150 -15.38 -3.73 2.31
N GLY A 151 -14.49 -2.92 1.73
CA GLY A 151 -14.57 -1.46 1.74
C GLY A 151 -14.00 -0.79 3.00
N GLN A 152 -13.38 -1.56 3.91
CA GLN A 152 -12.78 -1.06 5.15
C GLN A 152 -11.27 -1.01 5.09
N TYR A 153 -10.68 -0.14 5.92
CA TYR A 153 -9.27 -0.18 6.27
C TYR A 153 -9.10 -0.20 7.79
N GLN A 154 -7.98 -0.75 8.23
CA GLN A 154 -7.52 -0.67 9.61
C GLN A 154 -6.22 0.12 9.65
N LEU A 155 -6.12 1.03 10.62
CA LEU A 155 -4.90 1.81 10.87
C LEU A 155 -4.28 1.35 12.17
N GLY A 156 -2.96 1.20 12.16
CA GLY A 156 -2.27 0.52 13.23
C GLY A 156 -0.79 0.83 13.30
N ASN A 157 -0.11 0.15 14.19
CA ASN A 157 1.34 0.17 14.30
C ASN A 157 1.89 -1.24 14.11
N ARG A 158 2.83 -1.40 13.18
CA ARG A 158 3.54 -2.68 13.01
C ARG A 158 4.37 -3.02 14.26
N GLY A 159 4.37 -4.33 14.56
CA GLY A 159 5.10 -4.93 15.69
C GLY A 159 6.61 -4.94 15.55
#